data_AF-A0A8T5IHZ6-F1
#
_entry.id   AF-A0A8T5IHZ6-F1
#
_cell.length_a   1.000
_cell.length_b   1.000
_cell.length_c   1.000
_cell.angle_alpha   90.00
_cell.angle_beta   90.00
_cell.angle_gamma   90.00
#
_symmetry.space_group_name_H-M   'P 1'
#
loop_
_entity.id
_entity.type
_entity.pdbx_description
1 polymer ?
#
loop_
_entity_poly.entity_id
_entity_poly.type
_entity_poly.pdbx_seq_one_letter_code
_entity_poly.pdbx_strand_id
1 'polypeptide(L)'
;MKLKLNKFFGVLCFWFGIVIILNSFNGMTGYVVSSSSNFAGWNLIGLAFIIGGLGLFMAGKKSQIKRLVADVNETRKEEELRQIELTSQFIRSAKNAPAKQLAAALLKIGTGEGREEKLNKTGERSVRATKRDRVIFTYDPMNNIRLVRYDDSHYKGM
;
A
#
# COMPACT_ATOMS: atom_id res chain seq x y z
N MET A 1 -5.65 10.87 11.61
CA MET A 1 -4.40 11.67 11.83
C MET A 1 -3.10 10.88 11.75
N LYS A 2 -2.98 9.68 12.36
CA LYS A 2 -1.72 8.91 12.48
C LYS A 2 -0.96 8.60 11.15
N LEU A 3 -1.66 8.41 10.03
CA LEU A 3 -1.03 8.15 8.73
C LEU A 3 -0.32 9.36 8.12
N LYS A 4 -0.77 10.59 8.40
CA LYS A 4 -0.07 11.81 7.99
C LYS A 4 1.20 11.99 8.82
N LEU A 5 1.15 11.62 10.11
CA LEU A 5 2.28 11.69 11.03
C LEU A 5 3.45 10.78 10.60
N ASN A 6 3.18 9.52 10.26
CA ASN A 6 4.25 8.60 9.81
C ASN A 6 4.89 9.06 8.49
N LYS A 7 4.10 9.64 7.57
CA LYS A 7 4.66 10.22 6.34
C LYS A 7 5.51 11.45 6.62
N PHE A 8 5.07 12.31 7.54
CA PHE A 8 5.82 13.48 7.97
C PHE A 8 7.15 13.09 8.62
N PHE A 9 7.14 12.13 9.56
CA PHE A 9 8.36 11.59 10.16
C PHE A 9 9.28 10.92 9.14
N GLY A 10 8.74 10.19 8.15
CA GLY A 10 9.53 9.59 7.08
C GLY A 10 10.26 10.64 6.23
N VAL A 11 9.57 11.72 5.86
CA VAL A 11 10.17 12.84 5.10
C VAL A 11 11.21 13.58 5.95
N LEU A 12 10.94 13.78 7.24
CA LEU A 12 11.86 14.45 8.15
C LEU A 12 13.14 13.64 8.38
N CYS A 13 13.02 12.32 8.61
CA CYS A 13 14.18 11.42 8.72
C CYS A 13 15.00 11.39 7.42
N PHE A 14 14.34 11.40 6.25
CA PHE A 14 15.03 11.43 4.96
C PHE A 14 15.84 12.72 4.78
N TRP A 15 15.24 13.88 5.07
CA TRP A 15 15.93 15.18 5.04
C TRP A 15 17.09 15.24 6.03
N PHE A 16 16.90 14.73 7.24
CA PHE A 16 17.96 14.70 8.26
C PHE A 16 19.15 13.83 7.82
N GLY A 17 18.87 12.68 7.20
CA GLY A 17 19.91 11.82 6.62
C GLY A 17 20.71 12.52 5.52
N ILE A 18 20.06 13.27 4.63
CA ILE A 18 20.75 14.07 3.59
C ILE A 18 21.65 15.12 4.22
N VAL A 19 21.17 15.87 5.22
CA VAL A 19 21.95 16.92 5.89
C VAL A 19 23.19 16.34 6.58
N ILE A 20 23.08 15.17 7.24
CA ILE A 20 24.22 14.47 7.85
C ILE A 20 25.27 14.13 6.79
N ILE A 21 24.85 13.60 5.65
CA ILE A 21 25.76 13.23 4.56
C ILE A 21 26.42 14.47 3.94
N LEU A 22 25.68 15.56 3.73
CA LEU A 22 26.26 16.79 3.20
C LEU A 22 27.29 17.41 4.17
N ASN A 23 27.00 17.36 5.48
CA ASN A 23 27.94 17.82 6.50
C ASN A 23 29.20 16.95 6.60
N SER A 24 29.11 15.65 6.29
CA SER A 24 30.31 14.80 6.26
C SER A 24 31.24 15.16 5.10
N PHE A 25 30.72 15.64 3.97
CA PHE A 25 31.54 16.10 2.84
C PHE A 25 32.28 17.43 3.11
N ASN A 26 31.70 18.34 3.92
CA ASN A 26 32.35 19.62 4.23
C ASN A 26 33.64 19.46 5.06
N GLY A 27 33.77 18.37 5.84
CA GLY A 27 35.04 18.06 6.52
C GLY A 27 36.12 17.48 5.61
N MET A 28 35.74 16.97 4.43
CA MET A 28 36.61 16.23 3.52
C MET A 28 37.48 17.14 2.62
N THR A 29 37.06 18.40 2.44
CA THR A 29 37.80 19.39 1.62
C THR A 29 38.90 20.14 2.39
N GLY A 30 38.92 20.05 3.73
CA GLY A 30 39.86 20.79 4.60
C GLY A 30 41.00 19.97 5.23
N TYR A 31 40.91 18.63 5.23
CA TYR A 31 41.90 17.75 5.88
C TYR A 31 42.36 16.64 4.93
N VAL A 32 43.23 16.99 3.99
CA VAL A 32 44.09 16.00 3.32
C VAL A 32 45.27 15.78 4.28
N VAL A 33 45.45 14.55 4.76
CA VAL A 33 46.52 14.07 5.67
C VAL A 33 46.24 14.20 7.19
N SER A 34 45.23 13.51 7.72
CA SER A 34 45.38 12.76 9.00
C SER A 34 44.24 11.76 9.24
N SER A 35 44.61 10.48 9.39
CA SER A 35 43.94 9.39 10.12
C SER A 35 42.41 9.23 9.94
N SER A 36 42.07 8.55 8.85
CA SER A 36 40.74 8.09 8.41
C SER A 36 40.14 6.94 9.25
N SER A 37 39.63 7.21 10.46
CA SER A 37 38.81 6.22 11.20
C SER A 37 37.41 6.70 11.60
N ASN A 38 37.21 8.01 11.83
CA ASN A 38 35.91 8.56 12.24
C ASN A 38 34.95 8.90 11.08
N PHE A 39 35.43 8.85 9.84
CA PHE A 39 34.66 9.23 8.65
C PHE A 39 33.59 8.19 8.26
N ALA A 40 33.83 6.91 8.55
CA ALA A 40 32.91 5.84 8.16
C ALA A 40 31.62 5.80 9.00
N GLY A 41 31.69 6.18 10.28
CA GLY A 41 30.55 6.07 11.21
C GLY A 41 29.38 7.01 10.89
N TRP A 42 29.68 8.28 10.61
CA TRP A 42 28.64 9.29 10.33
C TRP A 42 27.93 9.06 9.00
N ASN A 43 28.65 8.56 7.98
CA ASN A 43 28.07 8.19 6.69
C ASN A 43 27.13 6.99 6.81
N LEU A 44 27.48 6.00 7.64
CA LEU A 44 26.63 4.83 7.88
C LEU A 44 25.32 5.23 8.58
N ILE A 45 25.39 6.13 9.56
CA ILE A 45 24.22 6.67 10.25
C ILE A 45 23.33 7.44 9.27
N GLY A 46 23.91 8.34 8.46
CA GLY A 46 23.16 9.09 7.43
C GLY A 46 22.44 8.16 6.44
N LEU A 47 23.10 7.11 5.97
CA LEU A 47 22.52 6.10 5.09
C LEU A 47 21.36 5.34 5.76
N ALA A 48 21.52 4.95 7.03
CA ALA A 48 20.48 4.27 7.79
C ALA A 48 19.22 5.14 7.95
N PHE A 49 19.38 6.45 8.17
CA PHE A 49 18.27 7.40 8.22
C PHE A 49 17.53 7.54 6.88
N ILE A 50 18.26 7.54 5.76
CA ILE A 50 17.66 7.58 4.41
C ILE A 50 16.85 6.32 4.13
N ILE A 51 17.46 5.14 4.34
CA ILE A 51 16.81 3.84 4.10
C ILE A 51 15.59 3.68 5.03
N GLY A 52 15.75 4.01 6.32
CA GLY A 52 14.67 3.98 7.30
C GLY A 52 13.53 4.94 6.95
N GLY A 53 13.85 6.16 6.52
CA GLY A 53 12.87 7.17 6.09
C GLY A 53 12.06 6.72 4.88
N LEU A 54 12.72 6.16 3.86
CA LEU A 54 12.08 5.56 2.68
C LEU A 54 11.17 4.38 3.06
N GLY A 55 11.63 3.50 3.96
CA GLY A 55 10.84 2.38 4.48
C GLY A 55 9.56 2.84 5.17
N LEU A 56 9.66 3.84 6.05
CA LEU A 56 8.52 4.42 6.77
C LEU A 56 7.50 5.05 5.80
N PHE A 57 7.99 5.73 4.76
CA PHE A 57 7.17 6.36 3.74
C PHE A 57 6.31 5.34 2.97
N MET A 58 6.88 4.15 2.69
CA MET A 58 6.18 3.09 1.96
C MET A 58 5.23 2.25 2.84
N ALA A 59 5.49 2.14 4.15
CA ALA A 59 4.70 1.30 5.06
C ALA A 59 3.23 1.74 5.21
N GLY A 60 2.92 3.02 5.02
CA GLY A 60 1.57 3.57 5.27
C GLY A 60 0.46 3.02 4.36
N LYS A 61 0.75 2.63 3.12
CA LYS A 61 -0.30 2.26 2.15
C LYS A 61 -0.93 0.88 2.42
N LYS A 62 -0.15 -0.12 2.84
CA LYS A 62 -0.69 -1.47 3.13
C LYS A 62 -1.68 -1.45 4.30
N SER A 63 -1.48 -0.57 5.27
CA SER A 63 -2.36 -0.44 6.42
C SER A 63 -3.75 0.11 6.06
N GLN A 64 -3.83 0.99 5.05
CA GLN A 64 -5.11 1.60 4.64
C GLN A 64 -6.08 0.57 4.05
N ILE A 65 -5.60 -0.31 3.16
CA ILE A 65 -6.45 -1.34 2.54
C ILE A 65 -6.94 -2.34 3.60
N LYS A 66 -6.06 -2.75 4.54
CA LYS A 66 -6.44 -3.64 5.62
C LYS A 66 -7.54 -3.05 6.51
N ARG A 67 -7.41 -1.77 6.87
CA ARG A 67 -8.45 -1.06 7.64
C ARG A 67 -9.75 -0.96 6.86
N LEU A 68 -9.68 -0.58 5.59
CA LEU A 68 -10.86 -0.49 4.74
C LEU A 68 -11.63 -1.81 4.68
N VAL A 69 -10.95 -2.94 4.52
CA VAL A 69 -11.63 -4.24 4.50
C VAL A 69 -12.15 -4.63 5.88
N ALA A 70 -11.47 -4.27 6.97
CA ALA A 70 -11.99 -4.45 8.31
C ALA A 70 -13.29 -3.67 8.50
N ASP A 71 -13.31 -2.37 8.14
CA ASP A 71 -14.50 -1.52 8.21
C ASP A 71 -15.65 -2.10 7.35
N VAL A 72 -15.35 -2.55 6.13
CA VAL A 72 -16.36 -3.18 5.25
C VAL A 72 -16.86 -4.52 5.82
N ASN A 73 -16.00 -5.30 6.45
CA ASN A 73 -16.40 -6.56 7.10
C ASN A 73 -17.27 -6.30 8.33
N GLU A 74 -17.01 -5.23 9.09
CA GLU A 74 -17.88 -4.82 10.20
C GLU A 74 -19.27 -4.45 9.69
N THR A 75 -19.37 -3.59 8.66
CA THR A 75 -20.67 -3.25 8.03
C THR A 75 -21.39 -4.49 7.50
N ARG A 76 -20.66 -5.41 6.86
CA ARG A 76 -21.24 -6.65 6.34
C ARG A 76 -21.71 -7.60 7.43
N LYS A 77 -21.01 -7.64 8.57
CA LYS A 77 -21.41 -8.46 9.70
C LYS A 77 -22.73 -7.99 10.30
N GLU A 78 -22.98 -6.68 10.33
CA GLU A 78 -24.27 -6.12 10.73
C GLU A 78 -25.40 -6.52 9.77
N GLU A 79 -25.10 -6.67 8.48
CA GLU A 79 -26.05 -7.09 7.43
C GLU A 79 -26.12 -8.61 7.21
N GLU A 80 -25.47 -9.42 8.07
CA GLU A 80 -25.32 -10.88 7.93
C GLU A 80 -24.75 -11.33 6.57
N LEU A 81 -23.96 -10.47 5.92
CA LEU A 81 -23.32 -10.74 4.66
C LEU A 81 -21.99 -11.50 4.80
N ARG A 82 -21.57 -12.10 3.70
CA ARG A 82 -20.33 -12.91 3.61
C ARG A 82 -19.09 -12.08 3.94
N GLN A 83 -18.19 -12.70 4.71
CA GLN A 83 -16.90 -12.12 5.06
C GLN A 83 -15.97 -12.02 3.85
N ILE A 84 -15.16 -10.95 3.82
CA ILE A 84 -14.15 -10.70 2.81
C ILE A 84 -12.76 -11.04 3.37
N GLU A 85 -12.05 -11.92 2.66
CA GLU A 85 -10.66 -12.30 2.89
C GLU A 85 -9.73 -11.54 1.93
N LEU A 86 -8.69 -10.91 2.50
CA LEU A 86 -7.67 -10.16 1.78
C LEU A 86 -6.48 -11.04 1.39
N THR A 87 -6.10 -11.02 0.12
CA THR A 87 -4.83 -11.62 -0.32
C THR A 87 -3.71 -10.58 -0.46
N SER A 88 -2.46 -11.04 -0.32
CA SER A 88 -1.27 -10.22 -0.55
C SER A 88 -1.16 -9.71 -1.99
N GLN A 89 -1.69 -10.46 -2.97
CA GLN A 89 -1.74 -10.04 -4.37
C GLN A 89 -2.73 -8.90 -4.57
N PHE A 90 -3.90 -8.98 -3.94
CA PHE A 90 -4.88 -7.90 -3.97
C PHE A 90 -4.32 -6.62 -3.35
N ILE A 91 -3.70 -6.68 -2.18
CA ILE A 91 -3.10 -5.50 -1.53
C ILE A 91 -2.06 -4.82 -2.44
N ARG A 92 -1.27 -5.61 -3.17
CA ARG A 92 -0.26 -5.07 -4.10
C ARG A 92 -0.92 -4.37 -5.30
N SER A 93 -1.89 -5.01 -5.93
CA SER A 93 -2.58 -4.45 -7.11
C SER A 93 -3.48 -3.25 -6.77
N ALA A 94 -4.14 -3.26 -5.61
CA ALA A 94 -5.01 -2.18 -5.16
C ALA A 94 -4.26 -0.99 -4.51
N LYS A 95 -2.92 -0.97 -4.50
CA LYS A 95 -2.11 0.02 -3.75
C LYS A 95 -2.41 1.48 -4.11
N ASN A 96 -2.85 1.73 -5.34
CA ASN A 96 -3.15 3.07 -5.85
C ASN A 96 -4.65 3.30 -6.08
N ALA A 97 -5.50 2.33 -5.74
CA ALA A 97 -6.94 2.45 -5.91
C ALA A 97 -7.51 3.50 -4.93
N PRO A 98 -8.44 4.37 -5.37
CA PRO A 98 -9.11 5.30 -4.48
C PRO A 98 -9.95 4.54 -3.43
N ALA A 99 -9.67 4.77 -2.14
CA ALA A 99 -10.29 4.01 -1.05
C ALA A 99 -11.82 4.02 -1.10
N LYS A 100 -12.44 5.16 -1.45
CA LYS A 100 -13.90 5.28 -1.57
C LYS A 100 -14.48 4.39 -2.66
N GLN A 101 -13.82 4.30 -3.81
CA GLN A 101 -14.27 3.47 -4.94
C GLN A 101 -14.09 1.99 -4.61
N LEU A 102 -12.96 1.64 -3.98
CA LEU A 102 -12.69 0.28 -3.53
C LEU A 102 -13.74 -0.17 -2.51
N ALA A 103 -14.05 0.65 -1.51
CA ALA A 103 -15.07 0.35 -0.49
C ALA A 103 -16.44 0.10 -1.14
N ALA A 104 -16.87 1.01 -2.03
CA ALA A 104 -18.14 0.88 -2.74
C ALA A 104 -18.18 -0.37 -3.63
N ALA A 105 -17.05 -0.77 -4.22
CA ALA A 105 -16.97 -2.00 -5.00
C ALA A 105 -17.11 -3.24 -4.12
N LEU A 106 -16.43 -3.25 -2.96
CA LEU A 106 -16.47 -4.37 -2.03
C LEU A 106 -17.85 -4.57 -1.43
N LEU A 107 -18.57 -3.49 -1.10
CA LEU A 107 -19.94 -3.57 -0.60
C LEU A 107 -20.89 -4.21 -1.60
N LYS A 108 -20.70 -3.98 -2.91
CA LYS A 108 -21.55 -4.55 -3.97
C LYS A 108 -21.41 -6.07 -4.13
N ILE A 109 -20.35 -6.70 -3.65
CA ILE A 109 -20.09 -8.13 -3.89
C ILE A 109 -21.18 -9.02 -3.24
N GLY A 110 -21.87 -9.84 -4.02
CA GLY A 110 -22.94 -10.71 -3.57
C GLY A 110 -24.31 -10.04 -3.48
N THR A 111 -24.41 -8.73 -3.76
CA THR A 111 -25.69 -8.00 -3.71
C THR A 111 -26.48 -8.04 -5.02
N GLY A 112 -25.84 -8.46 -6.12
CA GLY A 112 -26.38 -8.34 -7.47
C GLY A 112 -26.12 -6.97 -8.12
N GLU A 113 -25.62 -5.99 -7.36
CA GLU A 113 -25.21 -4.69 -7.88
C GLU A 113 -23.80 -4.73 -8.51
N GLY A 114 -23.43 -3.67 -9.25
CA GLY A 114 -22.06 -3.50 -9.72
C GLY A 114 -21.65 -4.37 -10.91
N ARG A 115 -22.63 -5.01 -11.59
CA ARG A 115 -22.44 -5.86 -12.77
C ARG A 115 -21.41 -6.96 -12.50
N GLU A 116 -21.76 -7.86 -11.58
CA GLU A 116 -20.94 -9.04 -11.35
C GLU A 116 -20.89 -9.94 -12.58
N GLU A 117 -19.68 -10.16 -13.08
CA GLU A 117 -19.42 -10.95 -14.29
C GLU A 117 -18.45 -12.10 -13.95
N LYS A 118 -18.77 -13.33 -14.36
CA LYS A 118 -17.86 -14.47 -14.27
C LYS A 118 -16.79 -14.33 -15.35
N LEU A 119 -15.52 -14.27 -14.94
CA LEU A 119 -14.40 -14.01 -15.86
C LEU A 119 -13.91 -15.26 -16.57
N ASN A 120 -13.88 -16.40 -15.88
CA ASN A 120 -13.26 -17.61 -16.41
C ASN A 120 -13.89 -18.90 -15.84
N LYS A 121 -13.39 -20.04 -16.33
CA LYS A 121 -13.79 -21.37 -15.83
C LYS A 121 -13.26 -21.67 -14.44
N THR A 122 -12.23 -20.96 -13.95
CA THR A 122 -11.64 -21.20 -12.62
C THR A 122 -12.46 -20.60 -11.48
N GLY A 123 -13.58 -19.93 -11.79
CA GLY A 123 -14.47 -19.37 -10.78
C GLY A 123 -14.14 -17.94 -10.36
N GLU A 124 -13.21 -17.27 -11.05
CA GLU A 124 -13.01 -15.83 -10.84
C GLU A 124 -14.25 -15.05 -11.30
N ARG A 125 -14.66 -14.11 -10.46
CA ARG A 125 -15.70 -13.13 -10.74
C ARG A 125 -15.11 -11.74 -10.66
N SER A 126 -15.75 -10.79 -11.33
CA SER A 126 -15.39 -9.38 -11.27
C SER A 126 -16.60 -8.53 -10.91
N VAL A 127 -16.37 -7.48 -10.13
CA VAL A 127 -17.35 -6.42 -9.86
C VAL A 127 -16.74 -5.08 -10.24
N ARG A 128 -17.53 -4.17 -10.79
CA ARG A 128 -17.06 -2.85 -11.20
C ARG A 128 -16.87 -1.94 -10.00
N ALA A 129 -15.65 -1.43 -9.83
CA ALA A 129 -15.36 -0.35 -8.90
C ALA A 129 -15.67 1.01 -9.54
N THR A 130 -15.33 1.17 -10.82
CA THR A 130 -15.65 2.34 -11.65
C THR A 130 -16.14 1.89 -13.02
N LYS A 131 -16.29 2.82 -13.97
CA LYS A 131 -16.57 2.45 -15.38
C LYS A 131 -15.45 1.61 -16.00
N ARG A 132 -14.22 1.74 -15.50
CA ARG A 132 -13.00 1.13 -16.04
C ARG A 132 -12.42 0.08 -15.10
N ASP A 133 -12.43 0.36 -13.80
CA ASP A 133 -11.72 -0.47 -12.83
C ASP A 133 -12.61 -1.58 -12.27
N ARG A 134 -11.98 -2.72 -11.99
CA ARG A 134 -12.67 -3.92 -11.50
C ARG A 134 -11.96 -4.54 -10.31
N VAL A 135 -12.75 -5.04 -9.36
CA VAL A 135 -12.27 -5.92 -8.29
C VAL A 135 -12.51 -7.35 -8.74
N ILE A 136 -11.46 -8.16 -8.73
CA ILE A 136 -11.51 -9.58 -9.09
C ILE A 136 -11.43 -10.42 -7.82
N PHE A 137 -12.37 -11.35 -7.67
CA PHE A 137 -12.52 -12.16 -6.47
C PHE A 137 -13.00 -13.58 -6.81
N THR A 138 -12.91 -14.48 -5.85
CA THR A 138 -13.44 -15.85 -5.92
C THR A 138 -14.26 -16.14 -4.68
N TYR A 139 -15.13 -17.15 -4.73
CA TYR A 139 -15.75 -17.71 -3.53
C TYR A 139 -14.94 -18.91 -3.05
N ASP A 140 -14.68 -18.99 -1.74
CA ASP A 140 -14.10 -20.19 -1.14
C ASP A 140 -15.18 -21.29 -0.98
N PRO A 141 -14.81 -22.53 -0.59
CA PRO A 141 -15.77 -23.60 -0.34
C PRO A 141 -16.78 -23.31 0.77
N MET A 142 -16.43 -22.41 1.70
CA MET A 142 -17.29 -21.92 2.78
C MET A 142 -18.12 -20.71 2.35
N ASN A 143 -18.10 -20.37 1.06
CA ASN A 143 -18.82 -19.27 0.44
C ASN A 143 -18.34 -17.86 0.86
N ASN A 144 -17.17 -17.73 1.47
CA ASN A 144 -16.52 -16.45 1.76
C ASN A 144 -15.93 -15.82 0.50
N ILE A 145 -15.77 -14.50 0.50
CA ILE A 145 -15.24 -13.75 -0.64
C ILE A 145 -13.73 -13.62 -0.48
N ARG A 146 -12.96 -14.22 -1.38
CA ARG A 146 -11.50 -14.05 -1.43
C ARG A 146 -11.12 -13.07 -2.54
N LEU A 147 -10.50 -11.95 -2.17
CA LEU A 147 -10.07 -10.94 -3.12
C LEU A 147 -8.78 -11.35 -3.81
N VAL A 148 -8.77 -11.45 -5.15
CA VAL A 148 -7.61 -11.92 -5.93
C VAL A 148 -6.72 -10.75 -6.38
N ARG A 149 -7.29 -9.82 -7.15
CA ARG A 149 -6.57 -8.65 -7.69
C ARG A 149 -7.50 -7.49 -7.99
N TYR A 150 -6.93 -6.29 -8.05
CA TYR A 150 -7.57 -5.10 -8.60
C TYR A 150 -7.05 -4.89 -10.03
N ASP A 151 -7.97 -4.69 -10.97
CA ASP A 151 -7.65 -4.44 -12.38
C ASP A 151 -7.92 -2.97 -12.70
N ASP A 152 -6.85 -2.18 -12.82
CA ASP A 152 -6.87 -0.78 -13.22
C ASP A 152 -6.67 -0.67 -14.73
N SER A 153 -7.72 -1.00 -15.49
CA SER A 153 -7.68 -0.97 -16.95
C SER A 153 -7.25 0.40 -17.53
N HIS A 154 -7.20 1.45 -16.71
CA HIS A 154 -6.61 2.74 -17.05
C HIS A 154 -5.10 2.70 -17.36
N TYR A 155 -4.32 1.76 -16.80
CA TYR A 155 -2.85 1.78 -16.92
C TYR A 155 -2.25 0.86 -18.00
N LYS A 156 -3.06 0.09 -18.74
CA LYS A 156 -2.56 -0.87 -19.75
C LYS A 156 -2.55 -0.36 -21.20
N GLY A 157 -2.90 0.91 -21.43
CA GLY A 157 -2.98 1.50 -22.77
C GLY A 157 -2.07 2.70 -23.01
N MET A 158 -1.06 2.92 -22.17
CA MET A 158 -0.04 3.97 -22.34
C MET A 158 1.36 3.36 -22.32
#